data_AF-A0A9W4I3Q6-F1
#
_entry.id   AF-A0A9W4I3Q6-F1
#
_cell.length_a   1.000
_cell.length_b   1.000
_cell.length_c   1.000
_cell.angle_alpha   90.00
_cell.angle_beta   90.00
_cell.angle_gamma   90.00
#
_symmetry.space_group_name_H-M   'P 1'
#
loop_
_entity.id
_entity.type
_entity.pdbx_description
1 polymer ?
#
loop_
_entity_poly.entity_id
_entity_poly.type
_entity_poly.pdbx_seq_one_letter_code
_entity_poly.pdbx_strand_id
1 'polypeptide(L)'
;MSPGLSQSGNSNVLYRLTTFVTLYLDLIVYAVYYHNFPDHLSSIEYSNFIFATMPPTNKTWHINHHEDLNGGHNDKQRFICPSETSPHIATLLSFPSARSTLPELYWKTGNEIISLATTIAAFEPVRLHARPEDLPRAEAMLAERSLSTPTAHLENITLVSAPTNHCWIRDTGPVYVRSADETDTTRYAIDFKFCEWGNKITERIYGSANSPAAVEAIRTSPQYGAWPVMDEAAQIENTAFAAKVLELENASGASVTRVQTHIKLEGGGIEIDGEGTFMATESSIIGDARNPGLGKAEIEAELRRLLGVTSFVWFPGRIGLDVTDVHIDAEARFIRPGVVVVCRPHDDAEKVHWEIYREVRAILGESTDARGRCFEVHDVVEPDPKVVKGQLPGEEEAPAASYVNFYFANGGLVMPAFGDVAADTAAFELIKSLVPEREVRQVDVNALPRTGGVLHCVTQQVM
;
A
#
# COMPACT_ATOMS: atom_id res chain seq x y z
N MET A 1 -62.76 -34.06 8.57
CA MET A 1 -63.19 -34.57 7.26
C MET A 1 -62.12 -34.17 6.25
N SER A 2 -61.35 -35.13 5.72
CA SER A 2 -60.82 -35.07 4.34
C SER A 2 -62.01 -35.12 3.35
N PRO A 3 -61.89 -34.91 2.01
CA PRO A 3 -60.71 -34.90 1.11
C PRO A 3 -60.74 -33.67 0.14
N GLY A 4 -59.97 -33.49 -0.95
CA GLY A 4 -59.06 -34.33 -1.72
C GLY A 4 -58.45 -33.54 -2.90
N LEU A 5 -57.40 -34.13 -3.48
CA LEU A 5 -56.54 -33.67 -4.59
C LEU A 5 -57.24 -33.56 -5.96
N SER A 6 -56.74 -32.68 -6.85
CA SER A 6 -56.23 -33.09 -8.19
C SER A 6 -55.38 -31.98 -8.85
N GLN A 7 -54.45 -32.43 -9.70
CA GLN A 7 -53.28 -31.74 -10.27
C GLN A 7 -53.49 -31.13 -11.67
N SER A 8 -52.52 -30.29 -12.06
CA SER A 8 -51.86 -30.11 -13.39
C SER A 8 -51.88 -28.65 -13.86
N GLY A 9 -50.83 -28.02 -14.37
CA GLY A 9 -49.44 -28.39 -14.63
C GLY A 9 -48.66 -27.17 -15.19
N ASN A 10 -47.33 -27.21 -15.05
CA ASN A 10 -46.28 -26.62 -15.92
C ASN A 10 -45.04 -26.20 -15.11
N SER A 11 -44.16 -27.17 -14.89
CA SER A 11 -42.75 -27.03 -14.54
C SER A 11 -41.92 -27.30 -15.80
N ASN A 12 -41.11 -26.35 -16.28
CA ASN A 12 -39.96 -26.60 -17.16
C ASN A 12 -39.16 -25.32 -17.52
N VAL A 13 -38.40 -24.74 -16.57
CA VAL A 13 -37.19 -23.93 -16.87
C VAL A 13 -36.22 -24.05 -15.69
N LEU A 14 -35.63 -25.21 -15.42
CA LEU A 14 -34.50 -25.32 -14.49
C LEU A 14 -33.72 -26.64 -14.64
N TYR A 15 -33.28 -27.00 -15.85
CA TYR A 15 -32.40 -28.16 -16.06
C TYR A 15 -31.57 -28.01 -17.35
N ARG A 16 -30.66 -27.03 -17.42
CA ARG A 16 -29.65 -26.94 -18.52
C ARG A 16 -28.33 -26.22 -18.19
N LEU A 17 -27.93 -26.10 -16.92
CA LEU A 17 -26.62 -25.48 -16.58
C LEU A 17 -25.68 -26.35 -15.73
N THR A 18 -26.11 -27.53 -15.28
CA THR A 18 -25.32 -28.41 -14.40
C THR A 18 -24.63 -29.58 -15.10
N THR A 19 -24.69 -29.70 -16.43
CA THR A 19 -24.11 -30.84 -17.18
C THR A 19 -22.81 -30.49 -17.91
N PHE A 20 -22.42 -29.21 -18.00
CA PHE A 20 -21.20 -28.81 -18.73
C PHE A 20 -19.93 -28.73 -17.86
N VAL A 21 -20.06 -28.61 -16.54
CA VAL A 21 -18.91 -28.44 -15.63
C VAL A 21 -18.27 -29.79 -15.24
N THR A 22 -19.05 -30.87 -15.21
CA THR A 22 -18.54 -32.18 -14.74
C THR A 22 -17.71 -32.92 -15.79
N LEU A 23 -17.96 -32.70 -17.09
CA LEU A 23 -17.23 -33.39 -18.18
C LEU A 23 -15.81 -32.84 -18.42
N TYR A 24 -15.50 -31.62 -17.96
CA TYR A 24 -14.19 -31.00 -18.18
C TYR A 24 -13.15 -31.39 -17.12
N LEU A 25 -13.59 -31.70 -15.91
CA LEU A 25 -12.70 -32.10 -14.80
C LEU A 25 -12.22 -33.55 -14.92
N ASP A 26 -13.04 -34.45 -15.47
CA ASP A 26 -12.66 -35.87 -15.61
C ASP A 26 -11.61 -36.12 -16.71
N LEU A 27 -11.51 -35.25 -17.73
CA LEU A 27 -10.52 -35.42 -18.81
C LEU A 27 -9.10 -34.99 -18.39
N ILE A 28 -8.98 -34.00 -17.50
CA ILE A 28 -7.68 -33.50 -17.02
C ILE A 28 -7.04 -34.49 -16.05
N VAL A 29 -7.85 -35.15 -15.21
CA VAL A 29 -7.36 -36.16 -14.25
C VAL A 29 -6.90 -37.44 -14.96
N TYR A 30 -7.52 -37.81 -16.08
CA TYR A 30 -7.13 -39.01 -16.84
C TYR A 30 -5.80 -38.84 -17.59
N ALA A 31 -5.48 -37.64 -18.07
CA ALA A 31 -4.26 -37.35 -18.82
C ALA A 31 -2.99 -37.26 -17.95
N VAL A 32 -3.14 -36.97 -16.64
CA VAL A 32 -2.00 -36.82 -15.72
C VAL A 32 -1.52 -38.16 -15.15
N TYR A 33 -2.34 -39.22 -15.17
CA TYR A 33 -2.07 -40.45 -14.40
C TYR A 33 -1.65 -41.70 -15.20
N TYR A 34 -1.76 -41.74 -16.54
CA TYR A 34 -1.41 -42.94 -17.33
C TYR A 34 -0.50 -42.64 -18.54
N HIS A 35 0.81 -42.68 -18.27
CA HIS A 35 1.97 -43.04 -19.11
C HIS A 35 2.10 -42.74 -20.64
N ASN A 36 3.34 -42.28 -20.94
CA ASN A 36 4.18 -42.47 -22.15
C ASN A 36 4.07 -41.48 -23.30
N PHE A 37 4.93 -40.45 -23.27
CA PHE A 37 5.28 -39.65 -24.46
C PHE A 37 6.41 -40.36 -25.24
N PRO A 38 6.30 -40.51 -26.57
CA PRO A 38 7.43 -40.87 -27.40
C PRO A 38 8.37 -39.66 -27.53
N ASP A 39 9.68 -39.94 -27.45
CA ASP A 39 10.72 -39.03 -27.94
C ASP A 39 10.46 -38.68 -29.41
N HIS A 40 11.01 -37.55 -29.88
CA HIS A 40 11.02 -37.03 -31.26
C HIS A 40 9.96 -35.95 -31.62
N LEU A 41 10.06 -34.75 -31.03
CA LEU A 41 9.60 -33.51 -31.68
C LEU A 41 10.57 -32.35 -31.38
N SER A 42 10.92 -31.57 -32.40
CA SER A 42 11.93 -30.49 -32.37
C SER A 42 11.39 -29.16 -31.82
N SER A 43 12.29 -28.33 -31.28
CA SER A 43 12.07 -27.10 -30.49
C SER A 43 11.38 -25.90 -31.18
N ILE A 44 10.68 -26.10 -32.30
CA ILE A 44 9.95 -25.05 -33.04
C ILE A 44 8.41 -25.27 -33.00
N GLU A 45 7.94 -26.43 -32.53
CA GLU A 45 6.49 -26.70 -32.42
C GLU A 45 5.91 -26.46 -31.01
N TYR A 46 6.76 -26.23 -30.00
CA TYR A 46 6.32 -25.90 -28.63
C TYR A 46 5.79 -24.46 -28.48
N SER A 47 6.27 -23.51 -29.29
CA SER A 47 5.85 -22.10 -29.22
C SER A 47 4.45 -21.85 -29.80
N ASN A 48 3.97 -22.72 -30.69
CA ASN A 48 2.67 -22.54 -31.34
C ASN A 48 1.50 -23.21 -30.61
N PHE A 49 1.77 -24.06 -29.61
CA PHE A 49 0.71 -24.70 -28.80
C PHE A 49 0.32 -23.87 -27.57
N ILE A 50 1.24 -23.06 -27.01
CA ILE A 50 0.96 -22.19 -25.85
C ILE A 50 0.13 -20.94 -26.23
N PHE A 51 0.14 -20.53 -27.51
CA PHE A 51 -0.64 -19.38 -27.99
C PHE A 51 -2.09 -19.69 -28.44
N ALA A 52 -2.53 -20.95 -28.39
CA ALA A 52 -3.81 -21.36 -28.98
C ALA A 52 -4.95 -21.68 -27.97
N THR A 53 -4.73 -21.59 -26.65
CA THR A 53 -5.77 -21.91 -25.66
C THR A 53 -5.95 -20.89 -24.53
N MET A 54 -5.42 -19.67 -24.66
CA MET A 54 -5.88 -18.57 -23.81
C MET A 54 -7.19 -18.00 -24.37
N PRO A 55 -8.24 -17.80 -23.55
CA PRO A 55 -9.41 -17.08 -24.02
C PRO A 55 -8.99 -15.66 -24.43
N PRO A 56 -9.51 -15.14 -25.55
CA PRO A 56 -9.10 -13.84 -26.07
C PRO A 56 -9.43 -12.74 -25.05
N THR A 57 -8.41 -12.00 -24.60
CA THR A 57 -8.58 -10.71 -23.93
C THR A 57 -9.36 -9.80 -24.88
N ASN A 58 -10.54 -9.34 -24.45
CA ASN A 58 -11.49 -8.53 -25.20
C ASN A 58 -10.83 -7.35 -25.94
N LYS A 59 -10.60 -7.49 -27.26
CA LYS A 59 -10.26 -6.40 -28.19
C LYS A 59 -11.48 -5.81 -28.90
N THR A 60 -12.67 -5.98 -28.34
CA THR A 60 -13.92 -5.41 -28.86
C THR A 60 -14.77 -4.89 -27.71
N TRP A 61 -14.38 -3.73 -27.17
CA TRP A 61 -15.24 -2.87 -26.35
C TRP A 61 -15.14 -1.39 -26.76
N HIS A 62 -14.76 -1.16 -28.02
CA HIS A 62 -15.02 0.12 -28.68
C HIS A 62 -16.32 -0.02 -29.49
N ILE A 63 -17.19 0.98 -29.31
CA ILE A 63 -18.39 1.28 -30.11
C ILE A 63 -19.68 0.62 -29.58
N ASN A 64 -20.33 1.31 -28.65
CA ASN A 64 -21.77 1.70 -28.65
C ASN A 64 -22.34 1.75 -27.23
N HIS A 65 -22.13 2.86 -26.52
CA HIS A 65 -23.07 3.39 -25.50
C HIS A 65 -22.80 4.91 -25.32
N HIS A 66 -22.79 5.64 -26.44
CA HIS A 66 -22.99 7.10 -26.42
C HIS A 66 -24.49 7.33 -26.52
N GLU A 67 -25.17 7.44 -25.39
CA GLU A 67 -26.34 8.29 -25.14
C GLU A 67 -26.89 7.92 -23.74
N ASP A 68 -27.14 8.94 -22.92
CA ASP A 68 -27.77 8.90 -21.59
C ASP A 68 -26.93 8.72 -20.31
N LEU A 69 -25.74 9.33 -20.23
CA LEU A 69 -25.11 9.71 -18.96
C LEU A 69 -24.67 11.19 -18.95
N ASN A 70 -25.57 12.10 -19.33
CA ASN A 70 -25.36 13.56 -19.20
C ASN A 70 -25.84 14.09 -17.84
N GLY A 71 -25.25 13.58 -16.76
CA GLY A 71 -25.20 14.25 -15.46
C GLY A 71 -23.77 14.70 -15.22
N GLY A 72 -23.46 15.96 -15.56
CA GLY A 72 -22.08 16.44 -15.71
C GLY A 72 -21.17 16.22 -14.50
N HIS A 73 -20.31 15.20 -14.56
CA HIS A 73 -19.04 15.20 -13.87
C HIS A 73 -18.09 16.10 -14.65
N ASN A 74 -17.79 17.27 -14.07
CA ASN A 74 -16.87 18.22 -14.67
C ASN A 74 -15.44 17.65 -14.50
N ASP A 75 -14.95 16.93 -15.51
CA ASP A 75 -13.61 16.32 -15.64
C ASP A 75 -12.43 17.32 -15.59
N LYS A 76 -12.66 18.55 -15.14
CA LYS A 76 -11.59 19.52 -14.98
C LYS A 76 -10.71 19.11 -13.81
N GLN A 77 -9.42 18.95 -14.09
CA GLN A 77 -8.37 18.87 -13.07
C GLN A 77 -8.64 19.93 -11.99
N ARG A 78 -8.77 19.48 -10.75
CA ARG A 78 -9.26 20.32 -9.66
C ARG A 78 -8.20 20.55 -8.61
N PHE A 79 -7.33 19.57 -8.44
CA PHE A 79 -6.28 19.57 -7.43
C PHE A 79 -4.95 19.12 -8.03
N ILE A 80 -3.87 19.43 -7.32
CA ILE A 80 -2.51 19.03 -7.64
C ILE A 80 -1.91 18.44 -6.37
N CYS A 81 -1.42 17.20 -6.45
CA CYS A 81 -0.63 16.60 -5.39
C CYS A 81 0.82 17.09 -5.53
N PRO A 82 1.38 17.77 -4.52
CA PRO A 82 2.79 18.16 -4.55
C PRO A 82 3.69 16.91 -4.45
N SER A 83 4.94 17.04 -4.89
CA SER A 83 5.98 16.05 -4.56
C SER A 83 6.19 16.01 -3.05
N GLU A 84 6.52 14.85 -2.49
CA GLU A 84 6.93 14.72 -1.07
C GLU A 84 8.17 15.57 -0.72
N THR A 85 8.91 16.05 -1.72
CA THR A 85 10.04 16.96 -1.49
C THR A 85 9.62 18.43 -1.25
N SER A 86 8.33 18.74 -1.43
CA SER A 86 7.77 20.08 -1.25
C SER A 86 7.78 20.48 0.24
N PRO A 87 7.71 21.78 0.57
CA PRO A 87 7.73 22.21 1.97
C PRO A 87 6.58 21.60 2.79
N HIS A 88 6.91 21.12 3.99
CA HIS A 88 5.94 20.55 4.93
C HIS A 88 5.60 21.53 6.05
N ILE A 89 4.37 21.43 6.54
CA ILE A 89 3.91 22.06 7.78
C ILE A 89 4.21 21.15 8.98
N ALA A 90 4.04 19.84 8.80
CA ALA A 90 4.28 18.82 9.82
C ALA A 90 4.35 17.42 9.18
N THR A 91 4.87 16.45 9.95
CA THR A 91 4.67 15.02 9.70
C THR A 91 3.60 14.46 10.64
N LEU A 92 2.68 13.66 10.11
CA LEU A 92 1.79 12.82 10.91
C LEU A 92 2.41 11.43 11.09
N LEU A 93 2.30 10.90 12.31
CA LEU A 93 2.65 9.53 12.69
C LEU A 93 1.49 8.92 13.48
N SER A 94 1.40 7.60 13.50
CA SER A 94 0.51 6.86 14.40
C SER A 94 1.32 5.92 15.29
N PHE A 95 1.08 5.98 16.60
CA PHE A 95 1.60 5.04 17.57
C PHE A 95 0.92 3.68 17.38
N PRO A 96 1.63 2.54 17.54
CA PRO A 96 1.00 1.23 17.44
C PRO A 96 -0.07 1.05 18.52
N SER A 97 -1.04 0.18 18.25
CA SER A 97 -2.11 -0.16 19.20
C SER A 97 -2.13 -1.67 19.43
N ALA A 98 -2.41 -2.05 20.69
CA ALA A 98 -2.59 -3.45 21.06
C ALA A 98 -3.82 -4.09 20.37
N ARG A 99 -4.66 -3.29 19.68
CA ARG A 99 -5.78 -3.79 18.87
C ARG A 99 -5.37 -4.43 17.55
N SER A 100 -4.17 -4.13 17.06
CA SER A 100 -3.70 -4.61 15.75
C SER A 100 -2.26 -5.10 15.75
N THR A 101 -1.51 -4.90 16.83
CA THR A 101 -0.09 -5.26 16.90
C THR A 101 0.12 -6.48 17.79
N LEU A 102 0.97 -7.41 17.36
CA LEU A 102 1.39 -8.54 18.18
C LEU A 102 1.92 -8.06 19.54
N PRO A 103 1.51 -8.68 20.67
CA PRO A 103 1.97 -8.28 22.00
C PRO A 103 3.49 -8.23 22.15
N GLU A 104 4.21 -9.15 21.51
CA GLU A 104 5.66 -9.27 21.56
C GLU A 104 6.39 -8.16 20.77
N LEU A 105 5.73 -7.61 19.75
CA LEU A 105 6.26 -6.52 18.93
C LEU A 105 5.77 -5.15 19.38
N TYR A 106 4.62 -5.07 20.05
CA TYR A 106 3.97 -3.82 20.44
C TYR A 106 4.92 -2.80 21.09
N TRP A 107 5.73 -3.23 22.06
CA TRP A 107 6.70 -2.34 22.73
C TRP A 107 7.87 -1.94 21.84
N LYS A 108 8.35 -2.86 21.00
CA LYS A 108 9.48 -2.62 20.10
C LYS A 108 9.08 -1.69 18.97
N THR A 109 7.92 -1.93 18.34
CA THR A 109 7.32 -1.05 17.35
C THR A 109 7.08 0.34 17.93
N GLY A 110 6.58 0.44 19.17
CA GLY A 110 6.43 1.74 19.84
C GLY A 110 7.76 2.47 19.97
N ASN A 111 8.83 1.77 20.36
CA ASN A 111 10.17 2.35 20.49
C ASN A 111 10.75 2.84 19.15
N GLU A 112 10.50 2.11 18.08
CA GLU A 112 10.91 2.47 16.72
C GLU A 112 10.12 3.68 16.20
N ILE A 113 8.80 3.74 16.43
CA ILE A 113 7.98 4.92 16.10
C ILE A 113 8.44 6.16 16.86
N ILE A 114 8.77 6.05 18.16
CA ILE A 114 9.34 7.17 18.92
C ILE A 114 10.73 7.56 18.39
N SER A 115 11.55 6.59 17.99
CA SER A 115 12.86 6.85 17.35
C SER A 115 12.70 7.64 16.06
N LEU A 116 11.74 7.23 15.23
CA LEU A 116 11.40 7.90 13.97
C LEU A 116 10.87 9.32 14.22
N ALA A 117 9.89 9.46 15.13
CA ALA A 117 9.32 10.75 15.50
C ALA A 117 10.38 11.74 15.96
N THR A 118 11.29 11.31 16.86
CA THR A 118 12.38 12.18 17.36
C THR A 118 13.44 12.50 16.31
N THR A 119 13.63 11.62 15.32
CA THR A 119 14.53 11.86 14.18
C THR A 119 13.95 12.89 13.22
N ILE A 120 12.66 12.76 12.89
CA ILE A 120 11.93 13.71 12.03
C ILE A 120 11.77 15.07 12.71
N ALA A 121 11.56 15.09 14.04
CA ALA A 121 11.36 16.31 14.81
C ALA A 121 12.56 17.27 14.83
N ALA A 122 13.71 16.83 14.33
CA ALA A 122 14.85 17.70 14.07
C ALA A 122 14.69 18.58 12.83
N PHE A 123 13.79 18.20 11.92
CA PHE A 123 13.54 18.84 10.63
C PHE A 123 12.23 19.64 10.63
N GLU A 124 11.18 19.08 11.22
CA GLU A 124 9.83 19.66 11.18
C GLU A 124 8.96 19.20 12.35
N PRO A 125 7.83 19.88 12.63
CA PRO A 125 6.89 19.45 13.65
C PRO A 125 6.33 18.05 13.38
N VAL A 126 6.14 17.26 14.43
CA VAL A 126 5.55 15.91 14.37
C VAL A 126 4.25 15.87 15.16
N ARG A 127 3.22 15.28 14.57
CA ARG A 127 1.92 15.00 15.21
C ARG A 127 1.78 13.49 15.35
N LEU A 128 2.05 12.98 16.54
CA LEU A 128 1.99 11.55 16.85
C LEU A 128 0.61 11.20 17.43
N HIS A 129 -0.21 10.57 16.60
CA HIS A 129 -1.53 10.10 16.98
C HIS A 129 -1.42 8.83 17.82
N ALA A 130 -2.12 8.76 18.94
CA ALA A 130 -2.16 7.56 19.78
C ALA A 130 -3.56 7.40 20.39
N ARG A 131 -3.95 6.16 20.65
CA ARG A 131 -5.19 5.90 21.39
C ARG A 131 -5.11 6.48 22.80
N PRO A 132 -6.25 6.92 23.39
CA PRO A 132 -6.27 7.43 24.76
C PRO A 132 -5.55 6.52 25.77
N GLU A 133 -5.74 5.21 25.64
CA GLU A 133 -5.11 4.18 26.47
C GLU A 133 -3.60 4.00 26.24
N ASP A 134 -3.07 4.46 25.10
CA ASP A 134 -1.66 4.34 24.72
C ASP A 134 -0.87 5.64 24.96
N LEU A 135 -1.56 6.77 25.18
CA LEU A 135 -0.91 8.07 25.46
C LEU A 135 0.08 8.02 26.63
N PRO A 136 -0.25 7.48 27.82
CA PRO A 136 0.71 7.45 28.94
C PRO A 136 1.99 6.69 28.60
N ARG A 137 1.88 5.70 27.71
CA ARG A 137 3.03 4.91 27.25
C ARG A 137 3.88 5.72 26.27
N ALA A 138 3.27 6.36 25.28
CA ALA A 138 3.97 7.22 24.35
C ALA A 138 4.70 8.36 25.08
N GLU A 139 4.07 8.97 26.08
CA GLU A 139 4.67 9.99 26.95
C GLU A 139 5.89 9.47 27.71
N ALA A 140 5.79 8.29 28.33
CA ALA A 140 6.91 7.68 29.05
C ALA A 140 8.10 7.39 28.12
N MET A 141 7.85 6.87 26.92
CA MET A 141 8.90 6.56 25.94
C MET A 141 9.57 7.83 25.39
N LEU A 142 8.81 8.92 25.19
CA LEU A 142 9.38 10.23 24.85
C LEU A 142 10.23 10.79 25.99
N ALA A 143 9.78 10.66 27.23
CA ALA A 143 10.53 11.09 28.40
C ALA A 143 11.85 10.33 28.55
N GLU A 144 11.87 9.01 28.30
CA GLU A 144 13.09 8.20 28.30
C GLU A 144 14.11 8.67 27.26
N ARG A 145 13.65 9.10 26.08
CA ARG A 145 14.51 9.64 25.00
C ARG A 145 15.11 11.01 25.32
N SER A 146 14.62 11.72 26.33
CA SER A 146 15.16 13.04 26.73
C SER A 146 16.63 13.02 27.15
N LEU A 147 17.16 11.84 27.47
CA LEU A 147 18.58 11.65 27.78
C LEU A 147 19.48 11.66 26.53
N SER A 148 18.94 11.33 25.37
CA SER A 148 19.68 11.16 24.10
C SER A 148 19.24 12.12 22.99
N THR A 149 18.13 12.84 23.19
CA THR A 149 17.51 13.68 22.17
C THR A 149 17.46 15.14 22.63
N PRO A 150 17.87 16.11 21.80
CA PRO A 150 17.75 17.53 22.13
C PRO A 150 16.33 17.92 22.53
N THR A 151 16.18 18.73 23.59
CA THR A 151 14.87 19.18 24.10
C THR A 151 14.01 19.83 23.01
N ALA A 152 14.63 20.63 22.13
CA ALA A 152 13.93 21.27 21.01
C ALA A 152 13.27 20.27 20.04
N HIS A 153 13.84 19.08 19.85
CA HIS A 153 13.21 18.04 19.03
C HIS A 153 11.99 17.45 19.75
N LEU A 154 12.05 17.27 21.07
CA LEU A 154 10.92 16.75 21.84
C LEU A 154 9.75 17.75 21.88
N GLU A 155 10.06 19.05 21.99
CA GLU A 155 9.07 20.12 21.93
C GLU A 155 8.38 20.23 20.56
N ASN A 156 9.02 19.73 19.50
CA ASN A 156 8.44 19.63 18.16
C ASN A 156 7.47 18.44 18.01
N ILE A 157 7.34 17.55 18.99
CA ILE A 157 6.42 16.41 18.96
C ILE A 157 5.17 16.73 19.76
N THR A 158 4.02 16.73 19.09
CA THR A 158 2.70 16.84 19.72
C THR A 158 2.02 15.48 19.74
N LEU A 159 1.63 15.01 20.93
CA LEU A 159 0.77 13.84 21.07
C LEU A 159 -0.70 14.22 20.80
N VAL A 160 -1.35 13.45 19.93
CA VAL A 160 -2.75 13.66 19.54
C VAL A 160 -3.57 12.44 19.92
N SER A 161 -4.57 12.62 20.78
CA SER A 161 -5.50 11.55 21.16
C SER A 161 -6.43 11.21 20.00
N ALA A 162 -6.31 10.01 19.43
CA ALA A 162 -7.09 9.56 18.29
C ALA A 162 -7.27 8.03 18.27
N PRO A 163 -8.39 7.50 17.74
CA PRO A 163 -8.66 6.06 17.69
C PRO A 163 -7.86 5.37 16.56
N THR A 164 -6.53 5.48 16.57
CA THR A 164 -5.66 4.81 15.61
C THR A 164 -5.51 3.34 15.99
N ASN A 165 -5.96 2.40 15.16
CA ASN A 165 -5.70 0.98 15.43
C ASN A 165 -4.44 0.52 14.74
N HIS A 166 -4.18 0.97 13.51
CA HIS A 166 -2.91 0.73 12.82
C HIS A 166 -1.90 1.85 13.09
N CYS A 167 -0.60 1.54 12.97
CA CYS A 167 0.43 2.59 12.89
C CYS A 167 0.65 3.11 11.46
N TRP A 168 -0.05 2.53 10.48
CA TRP A 168 0.10 2.77 9.03
C TRP A 168 -0.64 4.03 8.56
N ILE A 169 -0.25 5.21 9.08
CA ILE A 169 -0.92 6.48 8.77
C ILE A 169 -0.75 6.90 7.30
N ARG A 170 0.25 6.38 6.59
CA ARG A 170 0.40 6.56 5.14
C ARG A 170 -0.83 6.07 4.37
N ASP A 171 -1.42 4.97 4.83
CA ASP A 171 -2.52 4.30 4.15
C ASP A 171 -3.89 4.69 4.73
N THR A 172 -3.94 4.95 6.03
CA THR A 172 -5.18 5.27 6.76
C THR A 172 -5.44 6.78 6.85
N GLY A 173 -4.41 7.60 6.64
CA GLY A 173 -4.46 9.05 6.75
C GLY A 173 -4.90 9.76 5.47
N PRO A 174 -5.10 11.09 5.55
CA PRO A 174 -5.48 11.89 4.40
C PRO A 174 -4.26 12.26 3.54
N VAL A 175 -4.47 12.42 2.23
CA VAL A 175 -3.42 12.85 1.28
C VAL A 175 -3.61 14.33 0.94
N TYR A 176 -2.66 15.18 1.33
CA TYR A 176 -2.76 16.63 1.16
C TYR A 176 -2.52 17.06 -0.28
N VAL A 177 -3.36 17.97 -0.76
CA VAL A 177 -3.31 18.51 -2.13
C VAL A 177 -3.60 20.01 -2.11
N ARG A 178 -3.19 20.70 -3.16
CA ARG A 178 -3.52 22.11 -3.38
C ARG A 178 -4.53 22.26 -4.52
N SER A 179 -5.22 23.39 -4.54
CA SER A 179 -6.07 23.75 -5.67
C SER A 179 -5.26 23.87 -6.96
N ALA A 180 -5.87 23.48 -8.08
CA ALA A 180 -5.32 23.78 -9.41
C ALA A 180 -5.49 25.27 -9.76
N ASP A 181 -6.38 25.99 -9.07
CA ASP A 181 -6.45 27.45 -9.12
C ASP A 181 -5.41 28.05 -8.16
N GLU A 182 -4.36 28.65 -8.71
CA GLU A 182 -3.27 29.25 -7.93
C GLU A 182 -3.72 30.42 -7.04
N THR A 183 -4.91 30.99 -7.27
CA THR A 183 -5.47 32.04 -6.42
C THR A 183 -6.15 31.50 -5.16
N ASP A 184 -6.44 30.20 -5.12
CA ASP A 184 -7.08 29.53 -3.99
C ASP A 184 -6.02 29.03 -3.00
N THR A 185 -5.95 29.72 -1.86
CA THR A 185 -5.03 29.40 -0.76
C THR A 185 -5.62 28.43 0.25
N THR A 186 -6.78 27.83 -0.03
CA THR A 186 -7.40 26.83 0.84
C THR A 186 -6.55 25.56 0.82
N ARG A 187 -6.32 24.95 1.99
CA ARG A 187 -5.69 23.64 2.06
C ARG A 187 -6.74 22.55 1.87
N TYR A 188 -6.39 21.56 1.07
CA TYR A 188 -7.25 20.43 0.77
C TYR A 188 -6.55 19.14 1.16
N ALA A 189 -7.33 18.14 1.56
CA ALA A 189 -6.80 16.80 1.76
C ALA A 189 -7.84 15.76 1.34
N ILE A 190 -7.37 14.78 0.59
CA ILE A 190 -8.18 13.70 0.05
C ILE A 190 -8.36 12.63 1.11
N ASP A 191 -9.59 12.20 1.28
CA ASP A 191 -9.93 10.98 2.00
C ASP A 191 -10.23 9.89 0.97
N PHE A 192 -9.26 8.98 0.79
CA PHE A 192 -9.30 7.90 -0.19
C PHE A 192 -10.11 6.68 0.27
N LYS A 193 -10.92 6.76 1.33
CA LYS A 193 -11.80 5.67 1.77
C LYS A 193 -11.03 4.36 1.98
N PHE A 194 -10.05 4.41 2.88
CA PHE A 194 -9.27 3.26 3.29
C PHE A 194 -10.15 2.02 3.52
N CYS A 195 -9.66 0.84 3.13
CA CYS A 195 -10.47 -0.38 3.09
C CYS A 195 -9.78 -1.63 3.62
N GLU A 196 -8.86 -1.48 4.59
CA GLU A 196 -8.10 -2.59 5.17
C GLU A 196 -7.37 -3.41 4.11
N TRP A 197 -6.78 -2.69 3.13
CA TRP A 197 -6.11 -3.26 1.96
C TRP A 197 -6.98 -4.33 1.26
N GLY A 198 -8.23 -3.98 0.97
CA GLY A 198 -9.21 -4.88 0.37
C GLY A 198 -9.74 -5.93 1.33
N ASN A 199 -9.94 -5.55 2.60
CA ASN A 199 -10.39 -6.41 3.70
C ASN A 199 -9.43 -7.57 4.04
N LYS A 200 -8.17 -7.54 3.58
CA LYS A 200 -7.20 -8.64 3.76
C LYS A 200 -6.71 -8.75 5.18
N ILE A 201 -6.50 -7.62 5.85
CA ILE A 201 -6.27 -7.63 7.29
C ILE A 201 -7.50 -8.19 8.00
N THR A 202 -8.70 -7.91 7.50
CA THR A 202 -9.89 -8.47 8.14
C THR A 202 -9.99 -9.99 8.00
N GLU A 203 -9.37 -10.59 6.99
CA GLU A 203 -9.33 -12.04 6.82
C GLU A 203 -8.16 -12.69 7.59
N ARG A 204 -7.00 -12.01 7.70
CA ARG A 204 -5.82 -12.52 8.40
C ARG A 204 -5.87 -12.33 9.93
N ILE A 205 -6.37 -11.18 10.37
CA ILE A 205 -6.36 -10.74 11.78
C ILE A 205 -7.67 -11.12 12.50
N TYR A 206 -8.75 -11.47 11.80
CA TYR A 206 -10.00 -11.85 12.46
C TYR A 206 -9.97 -13.34 12.72
N GLY A 207 -9.82 -13.68 14.00
CA GLY A 207 -9.80 -15.04 14.49
C GLY A 207 -10.94 -15.87 13.92
N SER A 208 -10.69 -17.18 13.87
CA SER A 208 -11.50 -18.28 13.29
C SER A 208 -13.00 -18.34 13.66
N ALA A 209 -13.52 -17.39 14.44
CA ALA A 209 -14.89 -17.36 14.91
C ALA A 209 -15.88 -16.61 14.00
N ASN A 210 -15.42 -15.72 13.10
CA ASN A 210 -16.32 -14.72 12.48
C ASN A 210 -16.53 -14.80 10.96
N SER A 211 -15.78 -15.61 10.20
CA SER A 211 -16.13 -15.91 8.80
C SER A 211 -15.43 -17.18 8.27
N PRO A 212 -16.02 -17.90 7.29
CA PRO A 212 -15.35 -19.01 6.61
C PRO A 212 -14.03 -18.62 5.93
N ALA A 213 -13.91 -17.37 5.46
CA ALA A 213 -12.69 -16.84 4.83
C ALA A 213 -11.56 -16.68 5.85
N ALA A 214 -11.86 -16.19 7.06
CA ALA A 214 -10.91 -16.09 8.16
C ALA A 214 -10.41 -17.46 8.63
N VAL A 215 -11.30 -18.46 8.71
CA VAL A 215 -10.92 -19.84 9.04
C VAL A 215 -9.94 -20.39 8.00
N GLU A 216 -10.19 -20.15 6.72
CA GLU A 216 -9.33 -20.60 5.62
C GLU A 216 -8.00 -19.84 5.58
N ALA A 217 -8.00 -18.52 5.86
CA ALA A 217 -6.80 -17.70 5.97
C ALA A 217 -5.89 -18.17 7.12
N ILE A 218 -6.44 -18.47 8.29
CA ILE A 218 -5.67 -19.05 9.41
C ILE A 218 -5.22 -20.48 9.09
N ARG A 219 -6.04 -21.28 8.39
CA ARG A 219 -5.64 -22.64 7.99
C ARG A 219 -4.44 -22.62 7.05
N THR A 220 -4.40 -21.65 6.15
CA THR A 220 -3.32 -21.49 5.15
C THR A 220 -2.13 -20.72 5.70
N SER A 221 -2.32 -19.87 6.72
CA SER A 221 -1.30 -19.07 7.37
C SER A 221 -1.48 -19.06 8.91
N PRO A 222 -1.22 -20.20 9.60
CA PRO A 222 -1.52 -20.39 11.02
C PRO A 222 -0.75 -19.45 11.95
N GLN A 223 0.37 -18.88 11.49
CA GLN A 223 1.15 -17.89 12.21
C GLN A 223 0.31 -16.66 12.60
N TYR A 224 -0.65 -16.23 11.77
CA TYR A 224 -1.47 -15.05 12.07
C TYR A 224 -2.51 -15.27 13.17
N GLY A 225 -2.73 -16.50 13.62
CA GLY A 225 -3.68 -16.81 14.70
C GLY A 225 -3.33 -16.19 16.07
N ALA A 226 -2.10 -15.68 16.24
CA ALA A 226 -1.66 -14.98 17.44
C ALA A 226 -1.94 -13.46 17.42
N TRP A 227 -2.34 -12.89 16.28
CA TRP A 227 -2.63 -11.46 16.17
C TRP A 227 -3.95 -11.08 16.86
N PRO A 228 -4.05 -9.86 17.44
CA PRO A 228 -5.28 -9.40 18.07
C PRO A 228 -6.41 -9.24 17.05
N VAL A 229 -7.57 -9.81 17.31
CA VAL A 229 -8.75 -9.65 16.44
C VAL A 229 -9.37 -8.28 16.67
N MET A 230 -9.32 -7.42 15.65
CA MET A 230 -10.08 -6.18 15.65
C MET A 230 -11.59 -6.49 15.62
N ASP A 231 -12.43 -5.68 16.24
CA ASP A 231 -13.89 -5.80 16.11
C ASP A 231 -14.41 -4.89 14.98
N GLU A 232 -15.72 -4.94 14.70
CA GLU A 232 -16.35 -4.09 13.67
C GLU A 232 -16.16 -2.60 13.97
N ALA A 233 -16.22 -2.21 15.25
CA ALA A 233 -15.99 -0.83 15.66
C ALA A 233 -14.58 -0.36 15.32
N ALA A 234 -13.55 -1.18 15.57
CA ALA A 234 -12.17 -0.89 15.20
C ALA A 234 -11.96 -0.77 13.69
N GLN A 235 -12.68 -1.55 12.86
CA GLN A 235 -12.63 -1.37 11.39
C GLN A 235 -13.21 -0.03 10.97
N ILE A 236 -14.36 0.32 11.55
CA ILE A 236 -15.01 1.60 11.25
C ILE A 236 -14.07 2.75 11.65
N GLU A 237 -13.38 2.63 12.79
CA GLU A 237 -12.36 3.60 13.20
C GLU A 237 -11.23 3.74 12.16
N ASN A 238 -10.67 2.63 11.65
CA ASN A 238 -9.58 2.67 10.66
C ASN A 238 -10.03 3.24 9.31
N THR A 239 -11.16 2.78 8.79
CA THR A 239 -11.70 3.23 7.50
C THR A 239 -12.18 4.70 7.54
N ALA A 240 -12.46 5.24 8.73
CA ALA A 240 -12.80 6.64 8.95
C ALA A 240 -11.61 7.49 9.45
N PHE A 241 -10.41 6.92 9.57
CA PHE A 241 -9.30 7.58 10.27
C PHE A 241 -8.85 8.87 9.58
N ALA A 242 -8.76 8.90 8.25
CA ALA A 242 -8.47 10.12 7.49
C ALA A 242 -9.43 11.27 7.83
N ALA A 243 -10.73 11.00 7.89
CA ALA A 243 -11.74 11.98 8.29
C ALA A 243 -11.52 12.47 9.73
N LYS A 244 -11.13 11.56 10.64
CA LYS A 244 -10.87 11.89 12.04
C LYS A 244 -9.61 12.75 12.20
N VAL A 245 -8.54 12.45 11.47
CA VAL A 245 -7.34 13.29 11.41
C VAL A 245 -7.71 14.72 11.00
N LEU A 246 -8.46 14.89 9.92
CA LEU A 246 -8.87 16.21 9.44
C LEU A 246 -9.77 16.96 10.43
N GLU A 247 -10.66 16.25 11.14
CA GLU A 247 -11.46 16.84 12.23
C GLU A 247 -10.57 17.38 13.36
N LEU A 248 -9.58 16.58 13.80
CA LEU A 248 -8.66 16.95 14.87
C LEU A 248 -7.75 18.10 14.47
N GLU A 249 -7.24 18.09 13.24
CA GLU A 249 -6.48 19.21 12.69
C GLU A 249 -7.33 20.48 12.69
N ASN A 250 -8.56 20.42 12.17
CA ASN A 250 -9.43 21.59 12.13
C ASN A 250 -9.81 22.11 13.52
N ALA A 251 -10.00 21.22 14.49
CA ALA A 251 -10.22 21.59 15.88
C ALA A 251 -9.00 22.30 16.52
N SER A 252 -7.80 22.01 16.05
CA SER A 252 -6.55 22.69 16.45
C SER A 252 -6.31 24.03 15.74
N GLY A 253 -7.26 24.49 14.91
CA GLY A 253 -7.16 25.74 14.15
C GLY A 253 -6.53 25.59 12.76
N ALA A 254 -6.26 24.37 12.32
CA ALA A 254 -5.97 24.09 10.92
C ALA A 254 -7.24 24.41 10.09
N SER A 255 -7.12 24.94 8.88
CA SER A 255 -8.26 25.10 7.96
C SER A 255 -8.03 24.20 6.75
N VAL A 256 -8.44 22.94 6.87
CA VAL A 256 -8.28 21.90 5.83
C VAL A 256 -9.65 21.44 5.36
N THR A 257 -9.91 21.57 4.07
CA THR A 257 -11.14 21.10 3.44
C THR A 257 -10.97 19.65 2.97
N ARG A 258 -11.84 18.76 3.48
CA ARG A 258 -11.88 17.35 3.06
C ARG A 258 -12.39 17.21 1.63
N VAL A 259 -11.60 16.55 0.79
CA VAL A 259 -11.96 16.18 -0.58
C VAL A 259 -12.38 14.72 -0.58
N GLN A 260 -13.60 14.46 -1.05
CA GLN A 260 -14.11 13.09 -1.17
C GLN A 260 -13.86 12.53 -2.57
N THR A 261 -13.76 11.20 -2.62
CA THR A 261 -13.65 10.42 -3.85
C THR A 261 -14.56 9.20 -3.81
N HIS A 262 -14.78 8.56 -4.97
CA HIS A 262 -15.48 7.30 -5.10
C HIS A 262 -14.54 6.09 -5.24
N ILE A 263 -13.24 6.30 -5.45
CA ILE A 263 -12.24 5.23 -5.45
C ILE A 263 -11.74 4.96 -4.02
N LYS A 264 -11.34 3.72 -3.78
CA LYS A 264 -10.61 3.29 -2.59
C LYS A 264 -9.14 3.19 -2.94
N LEU A 265 -8.29 3.78 -2.11
CA LEU A 265 -6.85 3.84 -2.34
C LEU A 265 -6.11 4.07 -1.03
N GLU A 266 -4.88 3.61 -0.98
CA GLU A 266 -3.95 3.79 0.12
C GLU A 266 -2.78 4.71 -0.32
N GLY A 267 -2.33 5.62 0.54
CA GLY A 267 -1.28 6.57 0.17
C GLY A 267 0.05 5.91 -0.19
N GLY A 268 0.38 4.74 0.37
CA GLY A 268 1.59 3.99 0.02
C GLY A 268 1.48 3.27 -1.34
N GLY A 269 0.26 3.11 -1.85
CA GLY A 269 -0.02 2.53 -3.16
C GLY A 269 0.28 3.47 -4.32
N ILE A 270 0.65 4.74 -4.06
CA ILE A 270 0.90 5.76 -5.09
C ILE A 270 2.22 6.50 -4.86
N GLU A 271 2.84 6.93 -5.95
CA GLU A 271 4.04 7.77 -5.92
C GLU A 271 3.94 8.83 -7.02
N ILE A 272 4.29 10.09 -6.69
CA ILE A 272 4.02 11.27 -7.53
C ILE A 272 5.24 12.19 -7.55
N ASP A 273 5.63 12.65 -8.74
CA ASP A 273 6.81 13.52 -8.91
C ASP A 273 6.53 15.02 -8.68
N GLY A 274 5.26 15.40 -8.54
CA GLY A 274 4.81 16.80 -8.41
C GLY A 274 4.74 17.59 -9.72
N GLU A 275 5.09 16.97 -10.86
CA GLU A 275 5.07 17.56 -12.20
C GLU A 275 4.09 16.85 -13.14
N GLY A 276 3.24 15.98 -12.58
CA GLY A 276 2.13 15.33 -13.27
C GLY A 276 2.38 13.87 -13.62
N THR A 277 3.44 13.25 -13.10
CA THR A 277 3.74 11.83 -13.31
C THR A 277 3.29 11.02 -12.10
N PHE A 278 2.64 9.89 -12.39
CA PHE A 278 2.14 8.95 -11.41
C PHE A 278 2.80 7.58 -11.60
N MET A 279 3.19 6.95 -10.49
CA MET A 279 3.64 5.56 -10.44
C MET A 279 2.77 4.76 -9.47
N ALA A 280 2.33 3.56 -9.86
CA ALA A 280 1.68 2.61 -8.96
C ALA A 280 1.69 1.20 -9.53
N THR A 281 1.36 0.22 -8.69
CA THR A 281 1.06 -1.14 -9.13
C THR A 281 -0.42 -1.30 -9.45
N GLU A 282 -0.75 -2.07 -10.48
CA GLU A 282 -2.13 -2.39 -10.82
C GLU A 282 -2.76 -3.27 -9.73
N SER A 283 -2.01 -4.22 -9.17
CA SER A 283 -2.52 -5.14 -8.14
C SER A 283 -3.00 -4.47 -6.86
N SER A 284 -2.48 -3.28 -6.51
CA SER A 284 -2.85 -2.56 -5.29
C SER A 284 -4.02 -1.57 -5.46
N ILE A 285 -4.40 -1.23 -6.70
CA ILE A 285 -5.44 -0.22 -6.96
C ILE A 285 -6.57 -0.80 -7.81
N ILE A 286 -6.24 -1.59 -8.83
CA ILE A 286 -7.18 -2.08 -9.83
C ILE A 286 -7.76 -3.41 -9.38
N GLY A 287 -9.09 -3.54 -9.48
CA GLY A 287 -9.80 -4.79 -9.23
C GLY A 287 -10.74 -4.74 -8.04
N ASP A 288 -11.58 -5.78 -7.94
CA ASP A 288 -12.77 -5.73 -7.10
C ASP A 288 -12.49 -5.71 -5.59
N ALA A 289 -11.30 -6.14 -5.17
CA ALA A 289 -10.90 -6.07 -3.77
C ALA A 289 -10.81 -4.62 -3.26
N ARG A 290 -10.35 -3.69 -4.11
CA ARG A 290 -10.30 -2.25 -3.79
C ARG A 290 -11.48 -1.50 -4.38
N ASN A 291 -11.64 -1.60 -5.70
CA ASN A 291 -12.49 -0.76 -6.52
C ASN A 291 -13.50 -1.59 -7.34
N PRO A 292 -14.50 -2.21 -6.68
CA PRO A 292 -15.44 -3.10 -7.34
C PRO A 292 -16.22 -2.42 -8.46
N GLY A 293 -16.16 -3.01 -9.64
CA GLY A 293 -16.87 -2.53 -10.83
C GLY A 293 -16.28 -1.30 -11.50
N LEU A 294 -15.11 -0.80 -11.07
CA LEU A 294 -14.42 0.31 -11.74
C LEU A 294 -13.31 -0.19 -12.65
N GLY A 295 -13.29 0.30 -13.89
CA GLY A 295 -12.21 0.07 -14.84
C GLY A 295 -11.02 1.00 -14.60
N LYS A 296 -9.86 0.61 -15.14
CA LYS A 296 -8.62 1.41 -15.07
C LYS A 296 -8.79 2.85 -15.58
N ALA A 297 -9.53 3.04 -16.67
CA ALA A 297 -9.77 4.37 -17.23
C ALA A 297 -10.56 5.31 -16.31
N GLU A 298 -11.55 4.77 -15.57
CA GLU A 298 -12.35 5.53 -14.60
C GLU A 298 -11.50 5.92 -13.39
N ILE A 299 -10.68 4.99 -12.89
CA ILE A 299 -9.72 5.24 -11.82
C ILE A 299 -8.71 6.31 -12.25
N GLU A 300 -8.13 6.21 -13.44
CA GLU A 300 -7.23 7.25 -13.94
C GLU A 300 -7.93 8.61 -14.06
N ALA A 301 -9.17 8.69 -14.55
CA ALA A 301 -9.91 9.95 -14.64
C ALA A 301 -10.09 10.61 -13.26
N GLU A 302 -10.43 9.84 -12.24
CA GLU A 302 -10.54 10.33 -10.87
C GLU A 302 -9.18 10.75 -10.30
N LEU A 303 -8.10 10.01 -10.57
CA LEU A 303 -6.74 10.38 -10.16
C LEU A 303 -6.27 11.67 -10.86
N ARG A 304 -6.59 11.89 -12.14
CA ARG A 304 -6.32 13.17 -12.83
C ARG A 304 -7.01 14.34 -12.14
N ARG A 305 -8.27 14.15 -11.71
CA ARG A 305 -9.04 15.17 -10.98
C ARG A 305 -8.44 15.48 -9.61
N LEU A 306 -8.03 14.45 -8.88
CA LEU A 306 -7.60 14.51 -7.48
C LEU A 306 -6.14 14.91 -7.30
N LEU A 307 -5.26 14.47 -8.18
CA LEU A 307 -3.80 14.57 -7.99
C LEU A 307 -3.13 15.44 -9.05
N GLY A 308 -3.85 15.79 -10.12
CA GLY A 308 -3.30 16.59 -11.22
C GLY A 308 -2.28 15.87 -12.08
N VAL A 309 -2.22 14.55 -11.98
CA VAL A 309 -1.37 13.69 -12.80
C VAL A 309 -1.93 13.60 -14.22
N THR A 310 -1.04 13.42 -15.20
CA THR A 310 -1.37 13.34 -16.62
C THR A 310 -0.65 12.19 -17.32
N SER A 311 0.51 11.76 -16.80
CA SER A 311 1.23 10.56 -17.23
C SER A 311 1.15 9.48 -16.15
N PHE A 312 0.86 8.25 -16.56
CA PHE A 312 0.71 7.10 -15.67
C PHE A 312 1.71 6.01 -16.05
N VAL A 313 2.54 5.61 -15.10
CA VAL A 313 3.45 4.47 -15.20
C VAL A 313 2.91 3.38 -14.28
N TRP A 314 2.35 2.34 -14.90
CA TRP A 314 1.73 1.23 -14.18
C TRP A 314 2.62 0.00 -14.20
N PHE A 315 2.83 -0.59 -13.03
CA PHE A 315 3.51 -1.88 -12.88
C PHE A 315 2.49 -2.98 -12.59
N PRO A 316 2.70 -4.24 -13.02
CA PRO A 316 1.72 -5.29 -12.75
C PRO A 316 1.49 -5.56 -11.25
N GLY A 317 2.56 -5.59 -10.45
CA GLY A 317 2.52 -6.00 -9.04
C GLY A 317 2.04 -7.44 -8.86
N ARG A 318 1.64 -7.85 -7.65
CA ARG A 318 1.16 -9.21 -7.35
C ARG A 318 0.05 -9.20 -6.28
N ILE A 319 -1.09 -9.79 -6.61
CA ILE A 319 -2.20 -9.93 -5.66
C ILE A 319 -1.85 -10.99 -4.60
N GLY A 320 -1.94 -10.62 -3.34
CA GLY A 320 -1.80 -11.52 -2.19
C GLY A 320 -0.37 -11.90 -1.82
N LEU A 321 0.65 -11.34 -2.51
CA LEU A 321 2.05 -11.55 -2.15
C LEU A 321 2.33 -10.96 -0.76
N ASP A 322 1.85 -9.75 -0.53
CA ASP A 322 1.75 -9.11 0.77
C ASP A 322 0.32 -8.58 0.98
N VAL A 323 0.05 -7.95 2.11
CA VAL A 323 -1.29 -7.42 2.44
C VAL A 323 -1.70 -6.25 1.54
N THR A 324 -0.73 -5.48 1.07
CA THR A 324 -0.88 -4.27 0.28
C THR A 324 -1.04 -4.54 -1.22
N ASP A 325 -0.76 -5.77 -1.65
CA ASP A 325 -0.68 -6.18 -3.06
C ASP A 325 0.45 -5.47 -3.81
N VAL A 326 1.64 -5.42 -3.20
CA VAL A 326 2.84 -4.78 -3.73
C VAL A 326 2.62 -3.27 -3.88
N HIS A 327 2.57 -2.53 -2.78
CA HIS A 327 2.61 -1.07 -2.83
C HIS A 327 3.88 -0.55 -3.50
N ILE A 328 3.74 0.54 -4.25
CA ILE A 328 4.85 1.12 -5.01
C ILE A 328 5.92 1.74 -4.09
N ASP A 329 5.54 2.20 -2.91
CA ASP A 329 6.46 2.84 -1.96
C ASP A 329 7.51 1.89 -1.34
N ALA A 330 7.35 0.58 -1.53
CA ALA A 330 8.35 -0.43 -1.20
C ALA A 330 9.23 -0.81 -2.41
N GLU A 331 8.78 -0.51 -3.63
CA GLU A 331 9.41 -0.98 -4.88
C GLU A 331 10.19 0.11 -5.60
N ALA A 332 9.62 1.32 -5.74
CA ALA A 332 10.25 2.42 -6.47
C ALA A 332 9.72 3.79 -6.04
N ARG A 333 10.63 4.75 -5.83
CA ARG A 333 10.27 6.11 -5.39
C ARG A 333 11.02 7.21 -6.13
N PHE A 334 10.40 8.37 -6.27
CA PHE A 334 11.06 9.53 -6.84
C PHE A 334 12.03 10.13 -5.83
N ILE A 335 13.27 10.36 -6.27
CA ILE A 335 14.19 11.26 -5.56
C ILE A 335 13.87 12.72 -5.89
N ARG A 336 13.56 12.95 -7.17
CA ARG A 336 13.17 14.23 -7.78
C ARG A 336 12.57 13.93 -9.17
N PRO A 337 11.90 14.89 -9.83
CA PRO A 337 11.35 14.65 -11.17
C PRO A 337 12.38 14.06 -12.14
N GLY A 338 12.03 12.95 -12.76
CA GLY A 338 12.89 12.20 -13.70
C GLY A 338 13.95 11.28 -13.07
N VAL A 339 14.09 11.23 -11.73
CA VAL A 339 15.06 10.33 -11.06
C VAL A 339 14.36 9.45 -10.04
N VAL A 340 14.52 8.14 -10.23
CA VAL A 340 13.85 7.10 -9.44
C VAL A 340 14.89 6.21 -8.79
N VAL A 341 14.61 5.80 -7.56
CA VAL A 341 15.35 4.74 -6.89
C VAL A 341 14.45 3.51 -6.76
N VAL A 342 14.99 2.34 -7.05
CA VAL A 342 14.27 1.06 -7.10
C VAL A 342 14.87 0.10 -6.08
N CYS A 343 13.98 -0.61 -5.37
CA CYS A 343 14.36 -1.71 -4.50
C CYS A 343 14.86 -2.88 -5.35
N ARG A 344 16.15 -3.21 -5.23
CA ARG A 344 16.72 -4.41 -5.82
C ARG A 344 16.70 -5.51 -4.75
N PRO A 345 16.05 -6.66 -5.02
CA PRO A 345 16.06 -7.79 -4.11
C PRO A 345 17.47 -8.24 -3.77
N HIS A 346 17.68 -8.74 -2.55
CA HIS A 346 18.91 -9.43 -2.18
C HIS A 346 19.11 -10.68 -3.09
N ASP A 347 20.36 -11.12 -3.27
CA ASP A 347 20.67 -12.26 -4.17
C ASP A 347 20.02 -13.58 -3.69
N ASP A 348 19.80 -13.72 -2.37
CA ASP A 348 19.09 -14.83 -1.75
C ASP A 348 17.55 -14.65 -1.69
N ALA A 349 16.99 -13.57 -2.26
CA ALA A 349 15.56 -13.33 -2.25
C ALA A 349 14.77 -14.33 -3.11
N GLU A 350 13.49 -14.52 -2.79
CA GLU A 350 12.62 -15.41 -3.57
C GLU A 350 12.46 -14.92 -5.02
N LYS A 351 12.23 -15.89 -5.91
CA LYS A 351 12.12 -15.64 -7.36
C LYS A 351 11.09 -14.57 -7.72
N VAL A 352 9.98 -14.50 -6.98
CA VAL A 352 8.88 -13.56 -7.24
C VAL A 352 9.33 -12.10 -7.11
N HIS A 353 10.16 -11.77 -6.12
CA HIS A 353 10.69 -10.40 -5.93
C HIS A 353 11.62 -10.01 -7.08
N TRP A 354 12.44 -10.95 -7.56
CA TRP A 354 13.29 -10.74 -8.74
C TRP A 354 12.49 -10.53 -10.03
N GLU A 355 11.33 -11.18 -10.16
CA GLU A 355 10.42 -10.96 -11.30
C GLU A 355 9.80 -9.56 -11.24
N ILE A 356 9.30 -9.13 -10.08
CA ILE A 356 8.75 -7.79 -9.86
C ILE A 356 9.80 -6.72 -10.17
N TYR A 357 11.01 -6.83 -9.59
CA TYR A 357 12.10 -5.89 -9.83
C TYR A 357 12.45 -5.76 -11.32
N ARG A 358 12.51 -6.89 -12.05
CA ARG A 358 12.81 -6.86 -13.50
C ARG A 358 11.70 -6.20 -14.30
N GLU A 359 10.44 -6.42 -13.94
CA GLU A 359 9.28 -5.75 -14.54
C GLU A 359 9.34 -4.23 -14.28
N VAL A 360 9.58 -3.81 -13.03
CA VAL A 360 9.73 -2.41 -12.65
C VAL A 360 10.86 -1.74 -13.44
N ARG A 361 12.05 -2.36 -13.47
CA ARG A 361 13.20 -1.85 -14.23
C ARG A 361 12.93 -1.75 -15.73
N ALA A 362 12.28 -2.75 -16.33
CA ALA A 362 11.96 -2.75 -17.75
C ALA A 362 10.97 -1.63 -18.09
N ILE A 363 9.89 -1.51 -17.32
CA ILE A 363 8.85 -0.49 -17.53
C ILE A 363 9.43 0.91 -17.34
N LEU A 364 10.23 1.16 -16.29
CA LEU A 364 10.91 2.44 -16.10
C LEU A 364 11.87 2.75 -17.27
N GLY A 365 12.58 1.75 -17.79
CA GLY A 365 13.51 1.92 -18.92
C GLY A 365 12.82 2.27 -20.26
N GLU A 366 11.54 1.94 -20.41
CA GLU A 366 10.74 2.21 -21.61
C GLU A 366 9.79 3.41 -21.44
N SER A 367 9.65 3.93 -20.22
CA SER A 367 8.71 5.00 -19.89
C SER A 367 9.37 6.38 -19.88
N THR A 368 8.55 7.41 -20.05
CA THR A 368 8.91 8.80 -19.81
C THR A 368 7.93 9.44 -18.85
N ASP A 369 8.39 10.43 -18.12
CA ASP A 369 7.54 11.22 -17.23
C ASP A 369 6.63 12.19 -18.00
N ALA A 370 5.75 12.91 -17.28
CA ALA A 370 4.80 13.87 -17.87
C ALA A 370 5.46 15.05 -18.59
N ARG A 371 6.76 15.27 -18.39
CA ARG A 371 7.55 16.30 -19.06
C ARG A 371 8.38 15.73 -20.21
N GLY A 372 8.24 14.44 -20.52
CA GLY A 372 8.92 13.74 -21.60
C GLY A 372 10.37 13.36 -21.29
N ARG A 373 10.79 13.37 -20.01
CA ARG A 373 12.13 12.92 -19.61
C ARG A 373 12.13 11.39 -19.45
N CYS A 374 13.18 10.74 -19.94
CA CYS A 374 13.44 9.35 -19.56
C CYS A 374 13.88 9.29 -18.10
N PHE A 375 13.54 8.20 -17.41
CA PHE A 375 13.94 8.03 -16.01
C PHE A 375 15.42 7.69 -15.88
N GLU A 376 16.11 8.41 -14.99
CA GLU A 376 17.39 7.98 -14.41
C GLU A 376 17.07 7.05 -13.23
N VAL A 377 17.48 5.77 -13.32
CA VAL A 377 17.06 4.74 -12.36
C VAL A 377 18.25 4.18 -11.58
N HIS A 378 18.23 4.35 -10.26
CA HIS A 378 19.23 3.84 -9.32
C HIS A 378 18.70 2.63 -8.55
N ASP A 379 19.54 1.63 -8.30
CA ASP A 379 19.15 0.44 -7.55
C ASP A 379 19.74 0.49 -6.14
N VAL A 380 18.90 0.22 -5.13
CA VAL A 380 19.34 0.00 -3.75
C VAL A 380 19.08 -1.45 -3.39
N VAL A 381 20.13 -2.17 -3.01
CA VAL A 381 20.03 -3.59 -2.64
C VAL A 381 19.43 -3.70 -1.25
N GLU A 382 18.44 -4.58 -1.08
CA GLU A 382 17.90 -4.99 0.22
C GLU A 382 18.99 -5.58 1.15
N PRO A 383 18.82 -5.52 2.49
CA PRO A 383 19.72 -6.19 3.42
C PRO A 383 19.66 -7.72 3.25
N ASP A 384 20.63 -8.44 3.83
CA ASP A 384 20.52 -9.91 3.91
C ASP A 384 19.21 -10.28 4.63
N PRO A 385 18.31 -11.05 3.99
CA PRO A 385 17.03 -11.42 4.59
C PRO A 385 17.19 -12.17 5.91
N LYS A 386 18.34 -12.81 6.17
CA LYS A 386 18.66 -13.48 7.45
C LYS A 386 18.79 -12.50 8.62
N VAL A 387 19.12 -11.23 8.38
CA VAL A 387 19.25 -10.18 9.39
C VAL A 387 17.88 -9.67 9.83
N VAL A 388 16.96 -9.52 8.87
CA VAL A 388 15.62 -8.94 9.12
C VAL A 388 14.59 -9.99 9.52
N LYS A 389 14.85 -11.28 9.24
CA LYS A 389 13.96 -12.42 9.45
C LYS A 389 13.24 -12.38 10.80
N GLY A 390 11.93 -12.61 10.77
CA GLY A 390 11.13 -12.83 11.95
C GLY A 390 11.66 -13.99 12.80
N GLN A 391 11.77 -13.78 14.10
CA GLN A 391 12.27 -14.74 15.08
C GLN A 391 11.16 -15.30 15.99
N LEU A 392 9.95 -14.72 15.96
CA LEU A 392 8.84 -15.13 16.81
C LEU A 392 7.68 -15.72 15.98
N PRO A 393 6.91 -16.66 16.55
CA PRO A 393 5.66 -17.13 15.93
C PRO A 393 4.71 -15.97 15.68
N GLY A 394 4.19 -15.87 14.46
CA GLY A 394 3.23 -14.84 14.06
C GLY A 394 3.82 -13.60 13.41
N GLU A 395 5.13 -13.40 13.47
CA GLU A 395 5.79 -12.34 12.69
C GLU A 395 5.68 -12.61 11.18
N GLU A 396 5.76 -11.56 10.37
CA GLU A 396 5.84 -11.68 8.92
C GLU A 396 7.00 -12.62 8.51
N GLU A 397 6.70 -13.64 7.70
CA GLU A 397 7.70 -14.64 7.28
C GLU A 397 8.74 -14.05 6.32
N ALA A 398 8.32 -13.04 5.54
CA ALA A 398 9.15 -12.20 4.67
C ALA A 398 8.92 -10.72 5.00
N PRO A 399 9.60 -10.17 6.05
CA PRO A 399 9.45 -8.78 6.46
C PRO A 399 9.78 -7.79 5.34
N ALA A 400 9.08 -6.67 5.29
CA ALA A 400 9.38 -5.58 4.36
C ALA A 400 10.76 -4.97 4.69
N ALA A 401 11.77 -5.22 3.84
CA ALA A 401 13.16 -4.83 4.07
C ALA A 401 13.69 -3.83 3.03
N SER A 402 12.82 -2.91 2.59
CA SER A 402 13.13 -1.98 1.52
C SER A 402 13.74 -0.67 2.03
N TYR A 403 14.97 -0.36 1.60
CA TYR A 403 15.61 0.94 1.86
C TYR A 403 14.96 2.10 1.11
N VAL A 404 14.19 1.83 0.03
CA VAL A 404 13.48 2.90 -0.68
C VAL A 404 12.26 3.39 0.11
N ASN A 405 11.82 2.68 1.14
CA ASN A 405 10.75 3.09 2.05
C ASN A 405 11.21 4.16 3.06
N PHE A 406 11.95 5.17 2.59
CA PHE A 406 12.38 6.36 3.34
C PHE A 406 11.27 7.42 3.43
N TYR A 407 11.51 8.53 4.11
CA TYR A 407 10.59 9.67 4.18
C TYR A 407 11.35 10.97 3.95
N PHE A 408 10.87 11.82 3.05
CA PHE A 408 11.39 13.18 2.92
C PHE A 408 10.85 14.06 4.04
N ALA A 409 11.72 14.83 4.68
CA ALA A 409 11.35 15.91 5.59
C ALA A 409 11.92 17.24 5.08
N ASN A 410 11.51 18.35 5.67
CA ASN A 410 12.08 19.67 5.38
C ASN A 410 13.60 19.66 5.57
N GLY A 411 14.34 19.82 4.47
CA GLY A 411 15.82 19.82 4.48
C GLY A 411 16.46 18.45 4.78
N GLY A 412 15.68 17.38 4.94
CA GLY A 412 16.17 16.07 5.33
C GLY A 412 15.54 14.91 4.57
N LEU A 413 16.14 13.72 4.74
CA LEU A 413 15.57 12.43 4.35
C LEU A 413 15.87 11.43 5.47
N VAL A 414 14.84 10.75 5.95
CA VAL A 414 14.96 9.73 6.99
C VAL A 414 14.75 8.36 6.37
N MET A 415 15.74 7.46 6.46
CA MET A 415 15.71 6.14 5.84
C MET A 415 15.93 5.01 6.87
N PRO A 416 15.47 3.78 6.60
CA PRO A 416 15.69 2.69 7.54
C PRO A 416 17.16 2.25 7.57
N ALA A 417 17.57 1.72 8.72
CA ALA A 417 18.70 0.81 8.87
C ALA A 417 18.17 -0.50 9.46
N PHE A 418 18.55 -1.63 8.88
CA PHE A 418 18.02 -2.95 9.25
C PHE A 418 18.98 -3.75 10.13
N GLY A 419 20.17 -3.23 10.40
CA GLY A 419 21.22 -3.91 11.18
C GLY A 419 22.20 -4.72 10.32
N ASP A 420 22.06 -4.67 8.99
CA ASP A 420 23.07 -5.15 8.06
C ASP A 420 24.03 -4.00 7.76
N VAL A 421 25.10 -3.89 8.53
CA VAL A 421 26.03 -2.75 8.46
C VAL A 421 26.53 -2.48 7.04
N ALA A 422 26.76 -3.52 6.23
CA ALA A 422 27.27 -3.35 4.87
C ALA A 422 26.18 -2.79 3.94
N ALA A 423 24.97 -3.37 3.97
CA ALA A 423 23.85 -2.89 3.17
C ALA A 423 23.35 -1.52 3.64
N ASP A 424 23.24 -1.30 4.96
CA ASP A 424 22.84 -0.03 5.58
C ASP A 424 23.78 1.10 5.15
N THR A 425 25.10 0.86 5.15
CA THR A 425 26.09 1.84 4.70
C THR A 425 25.99 2.09 3.20
N ALA A 426 25.86 1.04 2.39
CA ALA A 426 25.77 1.18 0.93
C ALA A 426 24.51 1.97 0.51
N ALA A 427 23.37 1.67 1.14
CA ALA A 427 22.12 2.38 0.93
C ALA A 427 22.23 3.86 1.35
N PHE A 428 22.81 4.13 2.52
CA PHE A 428 23.06 5.50 3.00
C PHE A 428 23.90 6.32 2.01
N GLU A 429 25.04 5.79 1.59
CA GLU A 429 25.95 6.49 0.67
C GLU A 429 25.31 6.78 -0.68
N LEU A 430 24.57 5.80 -1.23
CA LEU A 430 23.82 6.00 -2.47
C LEU A 430 22.78 7.11 -2.31
N ILE A 431 21.88 7.01 -1.32
CA ILE A 431 20.84 8.00 -1.11
C ILE A 431 21.45 9.39 -0.84
N LYS A 432 22.49 9.48 0.00
CA LYS A 432 23.18 10.74 0.28
C LYS A 432 23.80 11.38 -0.97
N SER A 433 24.31 10.56 -1.90
CA SER A 433 24.83 11.06 -3.18
C SER A 433 23.74 11.62 -4.10
N LEU A 434 22.50 11.11 -3.98
CA LEU A 434 21.36 11.52 -4.80
C LEU A 434 20.65 12.76 -4.26
N VAL A 435 20.75 13.03 -2.95
CA VAL A 435 20.21 14.22 -2.27
C VAL A 435 21.29 14.98 -1.49
N PRO A 436 22.35 15.49 -2.18
CA PRO A 436 23.49 16.12 -1.51
C PRO A 436 23.10 17.34 -0.67
N GLU A 437 22.02 18.03 -1.03
CA GLU A 437 21.47 19.20 -0.35
C GLU A 437 20.69 18.88 0.94
N ARG A 438 20.34 17.61 1.17
CA ARG A 438 19.56 17.18 2.33
C ARG A 438 20.43 16.48 3.36
N GLU A 439 20.10 16.64 4.63
CA GLU A 439 20.67 15.80 5.68
C GLU A 439 19.99 14.41 5.65
N VAL A 440 20.77 13.34 5.48
CA VAL A 440 20.24 11.98 5.51
C VAL A 440 20.45 11.40 6.91
N ARG A 441 19.41 10.84 7.50
CA ARG A 441 19.47 10.15 8.81
C ARG A 441 18.92 8.75 8.69
N GLN A 442 19.61 7.79 9.31
CA GLN A 442 19.12 6.43 9.44
C GLN A 442 18.36 6.25 10.75
N VAL A 443 17.32 5.42 10.73
CA VAL A 443 16.60 4.96 11.90
C VAL A 443 16.63 3.44 11.92
N ASP A 444 17.19 2.88 12.98
CA ASP A 444 17.21 1.43 13.18
C ASP A 444 15.77 0.91 13.30
N VAL A 445 15.43 -0.05 12.43
CA VAL A 445 14.14 -0.72 12.40
C VAL A 445 14.31 -2.23 12.34
N ASN A 446 13.58 -2.93 13.19
CA ASN A 446 13.58 -4.38 13.26
C ASN A 446 12.17 -4.93 13.49
N ALA A 447 11.44 -4.34 14.43
CA ALA A 447 10.07 -4.73 14.74
C ALA A 447 9.07 -4.25 13.68
N LEU A 448 9.23 -3.03 13.17
CA LEU A 448 8.31 -2.44 12.20
C LEU A 448 8.21 -3.26 10.89
N PRO A 449 9.34 -3.66 10.24
CA PRO A 449 9.33 -4.61 9.12
C PRO A 449 8.54 -5.88 9.36
N ARG A 450 8.64 -6.43 10.58
CA ARG A 450 8.00 -7.67 11.00
C ARG A 450 6.52 -7.51 11.30
N THR A 451 6.03 -6.27 11.29
CA THR A 451 4.60 -5.94 11.38
C THR A 451 3.95 -5.57 10.04
N GLY A 452 4.74 -5.54 8.93
CA GLY A 452 4.19 -5.41 7.58
C GLY A 452 4.57 -4.15 6.80
N GLY A 453 5.47 -3.29 7.31
CA GLY A 453 5.88 -2.07 6.62
C GLY A 453 7.13 -1.42 7.22
N VAL A 454 7.55 -0.27 6.70
CA VAL A 454 8.75 0.46 7.18
C VAL A 454 8.42 1.94 7.42
N LEU A 455 9.38 2.86 7.24
CA LEU A 455 9.25 4.26 7.70
C LEU A 455 8.23 5.06 6.89
N HIS A 456 8.18 4.87 5.56
CA HIS A 456 7.24 5.58 4.72
C HIS A 456 5.80 5.18 5.02
N CYS A 457 5.56 3.90 5.33
CA CYS A 457 4.24 3.36 5.65
C CYS A 457 3.64 3.96 6.94
N VAL A 458 4.47 4.50 7.83
CA VAL A 458 4.04 5.09 9.11
C VAL A 458 4.14 6.61 9.16
N THR A 459 4.43 7.25 8.03
CA THR A 459 4.54 8.71 7.94
C THR A 459 3.58 9.27 6.91
N GLN A 460 3.03 10.44 7.18
CA GLN A 460 2.20 11.18 6.23
C GLN A 460 2.52 12.67 6.35
N GLN A 461 3.05 13.26 5.29
CA GLN A 461 3.38 14.67 5.21
C GLN A 461 2.13 15.55 5.13
N VAL A 462 2.15 16.68 5.85
CA VAL A 462 1.14 17.75 5.79
C VAL A 462 1.73 18.92 5.01
N MET A 463 1.04 19.34 3.94
CA MET A 463 1.49 20.38 3.02
C MET A 463 0.67 21.66 3.08
#